data_AF-A0A484MGV5-F1
#
_entry.id   AF-A0A484MGV5-F1
#
_cell.length_a   1.000
_cell.length_b   1.000
_cell.length_c   1.000
_cell.angle_alpha   90.00
_cell.angle_beta   90.00
_cell.angle_gamma   90.00
#
_symmetry.space_group_name_H-M   'P 1'
#
loop_
_entity.id
_entity.type
_entity.pdbx_description
1 polymer ?
#
loop_
_entity_poly.entity_id
_entity_poly.type
_entity_poly.pdbx_seq_one_letter_code
_entity_poly.pdbx_strand_id
1 'polypeptide(L)'
;MKRSAYEESGVMERLDEISTSFKGIYKLLEKREREKEYTIWDAIKDTPGLDEDTKFKVVELLDNKGKKDVFMKMSLEERLCWIRHKMRE
;
A
#
# COMPACT_ATOMS: atom_id res chain seq x y z
N MET A 1 11.07 47.50 0.22
CA MET A 1 9.81 47.63 0.98
C MET A 1 8.98 46.34 1.04
N LYS A 2 8.89 45.52 -0.01
CA LYS A 2 8.02 44.31 0.00
C LYS A 2 8.38 43.23 1.03
N ARG A 3 9.66 43.00 1.35
CA ARG A 3 10.11 41.91 2.25
C ARG A 3 9.60 42.06 3.70
N SER A 4 9.59 43.29 4.22
CA SER A 4 9.09 43.62 5.57
C SER A 4 7.57 43.44 5.71
N ALA A 5 6.80 43.71 4.65
CA ALA A 5 5.35 43.45 4.65
C ALA A 5 5.00 41.95 4.63
N TYR A 6 5.88 41.09 4.08
CA TYR A 6 5.70 39.63 4.12
C TYR A 6 6.00 39.02 5.50
N GLU A 7 6.89 39.65 6.26
CA GLU A 7 7.19 39.25 7.64
C GLU A 7 6.04 39.64 8.58
N GLU A 8 5.49 40.85 8.47
CA GLU A 8 4.33 41.28 9.28
C GLU A 8 3.03 40.54 8.95
N SER A 9 2.87 40.02 7.73
CA SER A 9 1.65 39.31 7.30
C SER A 9 1.63 37.82 7.63
N GLY A 10 2.69 37.29 8.26
CA GLY A 10 2.80 35.86 8.60
C GLY A 10 2.85 34.93 7.37
N VAL A 11 3.03 35.48 6.16
CA VAL A 11 3.02 34.70 4.92
C VAL A 11 4.16 33.70 4.89
N MET A 12 5.32 34.08 5.43
CA MET A 12 6.49 33.20 5.49
C MET A 12 6.27 31.99 6.42
N GLU A 13 5.66 32.21 7.59
CA GLU A 13 5.32 31.16 8.55
C GLU A 13 4.35 30.13 7.93
N ARG A 14 3.32 30.61 7.23
CA ARG A 14 2.38 29.73 6.52
C ARG A 14 3.05 28.93 5.39
N LEU A 15 4.02 29.53 4.69
CA LEU A 15 4.79 28.81 3.67
C LEU A 15 5.67 27.72 4.27
N ASP A 16 6.25 27.96 5.44
CA ASP A 16 7.04 26.97 6.17
C ASP A 16 6.17 25.82 6.70
N GLU A 17 4.96 26.12 7.21
CA GLU A 17 3.97 25.11 7.59
C GLU A 17 3.55 24.24 6.40
N ILE A 18 3.26 24.86 5.25
CA ILE A 18 2.93 24.17 4.00
C ILE A 18 4.10 23.29 3.57
N SER A 19 5.32 23.82 3.55
CA SER A 19 6.54 23.09 3.20
C SER A 19 6.76 21.87 4.11
N THR A 20 6.54 22.03 5.41
CA THR A 20 6.64 20.96 6.41
C THR A 20 5.58 19.89 6.16
N SER A 21 4.34 20.30 5.89
CA SER A 21 3.24 19.40 5.56
C SER A 21 3.53 18.58 4.30
N PHE A 22 4.04 19.22 3.24
CA PHE A 22 4.43 18.52 2.01
C PHE A 22 5.56 17.52 2.23
N LYS A 23 6.59 17.87 3.01
CA LYS A 23 7.65 16.91 3.39
C LYS A 23 7.08 15.70 4.14
N GLY A 24 6.11 15.93 5.03
CA GLY A 24 5.40 14.86 5.74
C GLY A 24 4.63 13.94 4.80
N ILE A 25 3.83 14.51 3.89
CA ILE A 25 3.07 13.77 2.87
C ILE A 25 4.03 12.97 1.98
N TYR A 26 5.13 13.57 1.53
CA TYR A 26 6.12 12.88 0.69
C TYR A 26 6.70 11.66 1.39
N LYS A 27 7.12 11.78 2.66
CA LYS A 27 7.62 10.62 3.45
C LYS A 27 6.58 9.52 3.60
N LEU A 28 5.30 9.87 3.74
CA LEU A 28 4.20 8.90 3.82
C LEU A 28 3.97 8.18 2.49
N LEU A 29 4.02 8.91 1.37
CA LEU A 29 3.92 8.34 0.02
C LEU A 29 5.10 7.42 -0.28
N GLU A 30 6.32 7.86 0.04
CA GLU A 30 7.53 7.06 -0.14
C GLU A 30 7.51 5.79 0.72
N LYS A 31 7.01 5.88 1.96
CA LYS A 31 6.77 4.70 2.80
C LYS A 31 5.73 3.76 2.19
N ARG A 32 4.63 4.28 1.64
CA ARG A 32 3.62 3.47 0.93
C ARG A 32 4.22 2.77 -0.28
N GLU A 33 5.06 3.44 -1.06
CA GLU A 33 5.73 2.85 -2.23
C GLU A 33 6.75 1.77 -1.82
N ARG A 34 7.52 1.99 -0.75
CA ARG A 34 8.41 0.95 -0.19
C ARG A 34 7.66 -0.23 0.39
N GLU A 35 6.49 -0.02 1.00
CA GLU A 35 5.58 -1.11 1.42
C GLU A 35 4.91 -1.84 0.22
N LYS A 36 5.22 -1.46 -1.02
CA LYS A 36 4.97 -2.27 -2.22
C LYS A 36 6.15 -3.18 -2.57
N GLU A 37 7.27 -3.16 -1.84
CA GLU A 37 8.35 -4.13 -1.99
C GLU A 37 7.84 -5.52 -1.59
N TYR A 38 7.70 -6.38 -2.59
CA TYR A 38 7.57 -7.83 -2.51
C TYR A 38 6.63 -8.36 -1.41
N THR A 39 5.38 -8.59 -1.80
CA THR A 39 4.32 -9.00 -0.86
C THR A 39 4.32 -10.50 -0.61
N ILE A 40 3.59 -10.94 0.43
CA ILE A 40 3.33 -12.37 0.66
C ILE A 40 2.67 -13.00 -0.57
N TRP A 41 1.82 -12.25 -1.28
CA TRP A 41 1.17 -12.74 -2.49
C TRP A 41 2.17 -12.94 -3.64
N ASP A 42 3.13 -12.04 -3.79
CA ASP A 42 4.19 -12.18 -4.81
C ASP A 42 5.06 -13.41 -4.52
N ALA A 43 5.43 -13.64 -3.25
CA ALA A 43 6.15 -14.84 -2.83
C ALA A 43 5.38 -16.15 -3.13
N ILE A 44 4.06 -16.16 -2.91
CA ILE A 44 3.22 -17.31 -3.24
C ILE A 44 3.19 -17.55 -4.76
N LYS A 45 3.06 -16.49 -5.56
CA LYS A 45 3.02 -16.58 -7.04
C LYS A 45 4.33 -17.04 -7.65
N ASP A 46 5.46 -16.58 -7.09
CA ASP A 46 6.79 -16.92 -7.58
C ASP A 46 7.23 -18.33 -7.19
N THR A 47 6.51 -19.00 -6.29
CA THR A 47 6.82 -20.38 -5.90
C THR A 47 6.50 -21.34 -7.07
N PRO A 48 7.52 -22.01 -7.66
CA PRO A 48 7.31 -22.84 -8.84
C PRO A 48 6.51 -24.10 -8.52
N GLY A 49 5.71 -24.56 -9.48
CA GLY A 49 4.95 -25.81 -9.38
C GLY A 49 3.62 -25.72 -8.62
N LEU A 50 3.25 -24.54 -8.10
CA LEU A 50 1.93 -24.32 -7.53
C LEU A 50 0.92 -23.96 -8.62
N ASP A 51 -0.14 -24.76 -8.74
CA ASP A 51 -1.33 -24.34 -9.49
C ASP A 51 -2.11 -23.26 -8.73
N GLU A 52 -3.04 -22.61 -9.42
CA GLU A 52 -3.79 -21.48 -8.87
C GLU A 52 -4.66 -21.84 -7.66
N ASP A 53 -5.24 -23.04 -7.64
CA ASP A 53 -6.06 -23.51 -6.53
C ASP A 53 -5.21 -23.75 -5.29
N THR A 54 -4.04 -24.36 -5.48
CA THR A 54 -3.05 -24.58 -4.43
C THR A 54 -2.53 -23.27 -3.87
N LYS A 55 -2.29 -22.24 -4.69
CA LYS A 55 -1.91 -20.90 -4.20
C LYS A 55 -2.97 -20.31 -3.28
N PHE A 56 -4.26 -20.40 -3.61
CA PHE A 56 -5.33 -19.91 -2.73
C PHE A 56 -5.42 -20.69 -1.42
N LYS A 57 -5.20 -22.00 -1.45
CA LYS A 57 -5.10 -22.81 -0.23
C LYS A 57 -3.95 -22.38 0.68
N VAL A 58 -2.81 -21.98 0.10
CA VAL A 58 -1.69 -21.43 0.90
C VAL A 58 -2.11 -20.12 1.58
N VAL A 59 -2.89 -19.26 0.93
CA VAL A 59 -3.44 -18.05 1.56
C VAL A 59 -4.32 -18.39 2.77
N GLU A 60 -5.07 -19.50 2.72
CA GLU A 60 -5.89 -19.96 3.84
C GLU A 60 -5.10 -20.41 5.06
N LEU A 61 -3.83 -20.78 4.88
CA LEU A 61 -2.92 -21.14 5.98
C LEU A 61 -2.35 -19.92 6.71
N LEU A 62 -2.47 -18.72 6.14
CA LEU A 62 -1.99 -17.49 6.77
C LEU A 62 -2.88 -17.06 7.95
N ASP A 63 -2.31 -16.22 8.81
CA ASP A 63 -3.08 -15.54 9.85
C ASP A 63 -4.04 -14.50 9.25
N ASN A 64 -4.97 -13.97 10.07
CA ASN A 64 -5.97 -13.02 9.59
C ASN A 64 -5.36 -11.73 9.03
N LYS A 65 -4.17 -11.34 9.51
CA LYS A 65 -3.46 -10.16 9.02
C LYS A 65 -2.88 -10.45 7.63
N GLY A 66 -2.19 -11.57 7.44
CA GLY A 66 -1.62 -12.01 6.18
C GLY A 66 -2.68 -12.23 5.10
N LYS A 67 -3.81 -12.85 5.45
CA LYS A 67 -4.97 -12.98 4.54
C LYS A 67 -5.47 -11.63 4.03
N LYS A 68 -5.63 -10.65 4.93
CA LYS A 68 -6.07 -9.29 4.56
C LYS A 68 -5.05 -8.59 3.69
N ASP A 69 -3.77 -8.69 4.02
CA ASP A 69 -2.70 -8.08 3.24
C ASP A 69 -2.66 -8.67 1.82
N VAL A 70 -2.66 -9.99 1.69
CA VAL A 70 -2.74 -10.70 0.41
C VAL A 70 -3.96 -10.25 -0.40
N PHE A 71 -5.16 -10.22 0.20
CA PHE A 71 -6.37 -9.76 -0.49
C PHE A 71 -6.20 -8.34 -1.03
N MET A 72 -5.65 -7.42 -0.22
CA MET A 72 -5.47 -6.03 -0.62
C MET A 72 -4.42 -5.84 -1.71
N LYS A 73 -3.47 -6.77 -1.83
CA LYS A 73 -2.39 -6.74 -2.84
C LYS A 73 -2.74 -7.48 -4.13
N MET A 74 -3.75 -8.35 -4.13
CA MET A 74 -4.28 -8.99 -5.33
C MET A 74 -4.90 -7.98 -6.32
N SER A 75 -4.80 -8.28 -7.62
CA SER A 75 -5.56 -7.63 -8.68
C SER A 75 -7.07 -7.92 -8.55
N LEU A 76 -7.91 -7.20 -9.30
CA LEU A 76 -9.36 -7.43 -9.28
C LEU A 76 -9.72 -8.84 -9.80
N GLU A 77 -9.01 -9.32 -10.82
CA GLU A 77 -9.16 -10.64 -11.40
C GLU A 77 -8.74 -11.74 -10.42
N GLU A 78 -7.59 -11.57 -9.76
CA GLU A 78 -7.10 -12.49 -8.73
C GLU A 78 -8.09 -12.59 -7.56
N ARG A 79 -8.64 -11.45 -7.10
CA ARG A 79 -9.69 -11.44 -6.07
C ARG A 79 -10.94 -12.17 -6.51
N LEU A 80 -11.38 -11.97 -7.75
CA LEU A 80 -12.55 -12.67 -8.28
C LEU A 80 -12.32 -14.19 -8.31
N CYS A 81 -11.13 -14.63 -8.74
CA CYS A 81 -10.73 -16.04 -8.74
C CYS A 81 -10.72 -16.63 -7.32
N TRP A 82 -10.15 -15.91 -6.35
CA TRP A 82 -10.12 -16.37 -4.96
C TRP A 82 -11.53 -16.43 -4.35
N ILE A 83 -12.38 -15.42 -4.57
CA ILE A 83 -13.79 -15.46 -4.11
C ILE A 83 -14.52 -16.67 -4.71
N ARG A 84 -14.33 -16.95 -6.01
CA ARG A 84 -14.91 -18.14 -6.65
C ARG A 84 -14.36 -19.44 -6.10
N HIS A 85 -13.08 -19.48 -5.72
CA HIS A 85 -12.49 -20.62 -5.01
C HIS A 85 -13.16 -20.82 -3.64
N LYS A 86 -13.31 -19.76 -2.85
CA LYS A 86 -13.97 -19.80 -1.53
C LYS A 86 -15.46 -20.17 -1.57
N MET A 87 -16.14 -19.93 -2.69
CA MET A 87 -17.54 -20.32 -2.89
C MET A 87 -17.69 -21.76 -3.39
N ARG A 88 -16.59 -22.44 -3.73
CA ARG A 88 -16.57 -23.85 -4.15
C ARG A 88 -16.25 -24.81 -3.01
N GLU A 89 -15.57 -24.33 -1.97
CA GLU A 89 -15.40 -25.03 -0.68
C GLU A 89 -16.65 -24.92 0.18
#